data_AF-A0AAV3YT09-F1
#
_entry.id   AF-A0AAV3YT09-F1
#
_cell.length_a   1.000
_cell.length_b   1.000
_cell.length_c   1.000
_cell.angle_alpha   90.00
_cell.angle_beta   90.00
_cell.angle_gamma   90.00
#
_symmetry.space_group_name_H-M   'P 1'
#
loop_
_entity.id
_entity.type
_entity.pdbx_description
1 polymer ?
#
loop_
_entity_poly.entity_id
_entity_poly.type
_entity_poly.pdbx_seq_one_letter_code
_entity_poly.pdbx_strand_id
1 'polypeptide(L)'
;MSDMRLLANIKLEMRRIKQDDTLGGKYVIDRDNFQIFEQSIESMSSTEDDSMKGGIKLKIGYLLKKPINFCKGYYIQIYDISMAEEVDRFASLLDLNGNFIFYGAQLQCEQRRSSLRKLKELPKEQDLTKLWGLCSL
;
A
#
# COMPACT_ATOMS: atom_id res chain seq x y z
N MET A 1 3.01 -14.71 -0.45
CA MET A 1 3.85 -14.55 0.77
C MET A 1 4.24 -13.11 1.07
N SER A 2 4.59 -12.27 0.08
CA SER A 2 4.99 -10.86 0.32
C SER A 2 3.96 -10.04 1.09
N ASP A 3 2.68 -10.30 0.87
CA ASP A 3 1.60 -9.45 1.36
C ASP A 3 1.34 -9.68 2.85
N MET A 4 1.36 -10.94 3.29
CA MET A 4 1.29 -11.28 4.72
C MET A 4 2.50 -10.75 5.50
N ARG A 5 3.69 -10.74 4.88
CA ARG A 5 4.88 -10.11 5.48
C ARG A 5 4.69 -8.60 5.62
N LEU A 6 4.11 -7.95 4.62
CA LEU A 6 3.84 -6.51 4.67
C LEU A 6 2.86 -6.16 5.79
N LEU A 7 1.76 -6.92 5.93
CA LEU A 7 0.81 -6.75 7.04
C LEU A 7 1.44 -7.03 8.42
N ALA A 8 2.28 -8.06 8.51
CA ALA A 8 3.01 -8.36 9.74
C ALA A 8 3.98 -7.22 10.10
N ASN A 9 4.65 -6.63 9.11
CA ASN A 9 5.54 -5.49 9.34
C ASN A 9 4.78 -4.25 9.81
N ILE A 10 3.59 -3.95 9.27
CA ILE A 10 2.72 -2.87 9.78
C ILE A 10 2.42 -3.10 11.25
N LYS A 11 2.00 -4.31 11.62
CA LYS A 11 1.74 -4.66 13.01
C LYS A 11 2.98 -4.45 13.90
N LEU A 12 4.16 -4.91 13.46
CA LEU A 12 5.40 -4.74 14.22
C LEU A 12 5.75 -3.25 14.38
N GLU A 13 5.52 -2.45 13.35
CA GLU A 13 5.80 -1.02 13.39
C GLU A 13 4.81 -0.27 14.30
N MET A 14 3.54 -0.65 14.30
CA MET A 14 2.56 -0.14 15.26
C MET A 14 2.95 -0.49 16.71
N ARG A 15 3.46 -1.71 16.97
CA ARG A 15 3.99 -2.08 18.29
C ARG A 15 5.18 -1.22 18.69
N ARG A 16 6.10 -0.97 17.76
CA ARG A 16 7.27 -0.11 17.98
C ARG A 16 6.86 1.32 18.35
N ILE A 17 5.88 1.89 17.62
CA ILE A 17 5.38 3.25 17.86
C ILE A 17 4.61 3.34 19.18
N LYS A 18 3.73 2.36 19.45
CA LYS A 18 2.91 2.33 20.68
C LYS A 18 3.70 1.90 21.92
N GLN A 19 4.88 1.32 21.75
CA GLN A 19 5.69 0.70 22.81
C GLN A 19 4.93 -0.41 23.57
N ASP A 20 4.13 -1.20 22.84
CA ASP A 20 3.32 -2.29 23.38
C ASP A 20 3.45 -3.55 22.52
N ASP A 21 4.17 -4.55 23.02
CA ASP A 21 4.42 -5.81 22.32
C ASP A 21 3.24 -6.79 22.34
N THR A 22 2.20 -6.51 23.13
CA THR A 22 1.05 -7.39 23.28
C THR A 22 0.00 -7.20 22.19
N LEU A 23 0.11 -6.15 21.36
CA LEU A 23 -0.87 -5.84 20.33
C LEU A 23 -1.07 -7.00 19.35
N GLY A 24 -2.26 -7.60 19.37
CA GLY A 24 -2.71 -8.61 18.42
C GLY A 24 -3.03 -8.06 17.03
N GLY A 25 -3.36 -8.94 16.09
CA GLY A 25 -3.71 -8.53 14.72
C GLY A 25 -4.98 -7.65 14.63
N LYS A 26 -5.92 -7.81 15.57
CA LYS A 26 -7.14 -6.99 15.65
C LYS A 26 -6.87 -5.49 15.81
N TYR A 27 -5.74 -5.12 16.43
CA TYR A 27 -5.38 -3.72 16.68
C TYR A 27 -4.95 -2.97 15.42
N VAL A 28 -4.64 -3.68 14.34
CA VAL A 28 -4.31 -3.06 13.04
C VAL A 28 -5.56 -2.46 12.39
N ILE A 29 -6.73 -3.04 12.65
CA ILE A 29 -8.03 -2.63 12.09
C ILE A 29 -8.90 -2.20 13.27
N ASP A 30 -8.42 -1.17 13.97
CA ASP A 30 -9.07 -0.59 15.12
C ASP A 30 -9.01 0.93 14.96
N ARG A 31 -10.20 1.56 14.99
CA ARG A 31 -10.35 3.00 14.81
C ARG A 31 -9.58 3.79 15.85
N ASP A 32 -9.53 3.32 17.09
CA ASP A 32 -8.88 4.05 18.18
C ASP A 32 -7.35 4.08 18.00
N ASN A 33 -6.80 3.18 17.18
CA ASN A 33 -5.39 3.14 16.83
C ASN A 33 -5.09 3.72 15.43
N PHE A 34 -6.05 4.41 14.79
CA PHE A 34 -5.89 4.90 13.42
C PHE A 34 -4.70 5.85 13.27
N GLN A 35 -4.44 6.71 14.24
CA GLN A 35 -3.28 7.62 14.20
C GLN A 35 -1.94 6.86 14.24
N ILE A 36 -1.85 5.82 15.08
CA ILE A 36 -0.66 4.95 15.16
C ILE A 36 -0.49 4.18 13.85
N PHE A 37 -1.60 3.73 13.28
CA PHE A 37 -1.62 3.07 11.99
C PHE A 37 -1.11 3.98 10.87
N GLU A 38 -1.58 5.22 10.78
CA GLU A 38 -1.10 6.22 9.83
C GLU A 38 0.41 6.49 9.98
N GLN A 39 0.87 6.69 11.22
CA GLN A 39 2.30 6.88 11.51
C GLN A 39 3.15 5.66 11.12
N SER A 40 2.61 4.45 11.30
CA SER A 40 3.29 3.22 10.88
C SER A 40 3.45 3.12 9.37
N ILE A 41 2.43 3.55 8.60
CA ILE A 41 2.53 3.62 7.14
C ILE A 41 3.59 4.63 6.73
N GLU A 42 3.60 5.81 7.36
CA GLU A 42 4.59 6.85 7.06
C GLU A 42 6.01 6.33 7.32
N SER A 43 6.26 5.82 8.54
CA SER A 43 7.56 5.24 8.93
C SER A 43 8.04 4.15 7.95
N MET A 44 7.15 3.24 7.55
CA MET A 44 7.49 2.17 6.61
C MET A 44 7.70 2.63 5.17
N SER A 45 7.10 3.77 4.80
CA SER A 45 7.16 4.32 3.46
C SER A 45 8.17 5.45 3.30
N SER A 46 8.81 5.91 4.38
CA SER A 46 9.94 6.83 4.32
C SER A 46 11.28 6.09 4.14
N THR A 47 12.27 6.84 3.66
CA THR A 47 13.69 6.43 3.64
C THR A 47 14.48 7.30 4.59
N GLU A 48 15.72 6.90 4.88
CA GLU A 48 16.65 7.68 5.71
C GLU A 48 16.93 9.08 5.12
N ASP A 49 16.85 9.22 3.79
CA ASP A 49 17.01 10.49 3.06
C ASP A 49 15.70 11.29 2.92
N ASP A 50 14.68 10.98 3.74
CA ASP A 50 13.35 11.61 3.71
C ASP A 50 12.59 11.45 2.37
N SER A 51 13.07 10.56 1.50
CA SER A 51 12.41 10.22 0.24
C SER A 51 11.32 9.16 0.47
N MET A 52 10.19 9.30 -0.22
CA MET A 52 9.04 8.39 -0.06
C MET A 52 9.13 7.18 -1.03
N LYS A 53 8.93 5.98 -0.48
CA LYS A 53 8.71 4.71 -1.19
C LYS A 53 7.25 4.57 -1.61
N GLY A 54 6.80 5.40 -2.56
CA GLY A 54 5.39 5.47 -2.97
C GLY A 54 4.78 4.12 -3.38
N GLY A 55 5.57 3.22 -3.97
CA GLY A 55 5.12 1.88 -4.33
C GLY A 55 4.69 1.02 -3.12
N ILE A 56 5.40 1.12 -1.99
CA ILE A 56 5.04 0.41 -0.75
C ILE A 56 3.79 1.04 -0.14
N LYS A 57 3.76 2.39 -0.06
CA LYS A 57 2.63 3.13 0.52
C LYS A 57 1.31 2.79 -0.17
N LEU A 58 1.29 2.83 -1.52
CA LEU A 58 0.10 2.42 -2.30
C LEU A 58 -0.24 0.94 -2.12
N LYS A 59 0.77 0.06 -2.11
CA LYS A 59 0.56 -1.37 -1.92
C LYS A 59 -0.14 -1.66 -0.59
N ILE A 60 0.25 -0.97 0.48
CA ILE A 60 -0.42 -1.06 1.79
C ILE A 60 -1.90 -0.68 1.67
N GLY A 61 -2.20 0.49 1.07
CA GLY A 61 -3.57 0.95 0.85
C GLY A 61 -4.47 -0.07 0.14
N TYR A 62 -3.99 -0.67 -0.96
CA TYR A 62 -4.73 -1.72 -1.66
C TYR A 62 -4.87 -3.00 -0.85
N LEU A 63 -3.84 -3.37 -0.09
CA LEU A 63 -3.80 -4.62 0.63
C LEU A 63 -4.80 -4.66 1.79
N LEU A 64 -5.06 -3.53 2.45
CA LEU A 64 -5.93 -3.42 3.63
C LEU A 64 -7.41 -3.73 3.34
N LYS A 65 -7.87 -3.55 2.11
CA LYS A 65 -9.27 -3.83 1.74
C LYS A 65 -9.66 -5.28 2.03
N LYS A 66 -8.75 -6.22 1.81
CA LYS A 66 -8.98 -7.66 2.05
C LYS A 66 -9.16 -7.99 3.54
N PRO A 67 -8.21 -7.68 4.44
CA PRO A 67 -8.36 -7.98 5.86
C PRO A 67 -9.49 -7.19 6.51
N ILE A 68 -9.82 -5.96 6.07
CA ILE A 68 -11.02 -5.23 6.52
C ILE A 68 -12.28 -6.07 6.25
N ASN A 69 -12.49 -6.50 5.00
CA ASN A 69 -13.66 -7.29 4.64
C ASN A 69 -13.71 -8.64 5.38
N PHE A 70 -12.55 -9.27 5.56
CA PHE A 70 -12.46 -10.52 6.32
C PHE A 70 -12.84 -10.32 7.79
N CYS A 71 -12.30 -9.30 8.46
CA CYS A 71 -12.62 -8.99 9.85
C CYS A 71 -14.11 -8.67 10.02
N LYS A 72 -14.68 -7.85 9.13
CA LYS A 72 -16.12 -7.56 9.13
C LYS A 72 -16.96 -8.84 8.99
N GLY A 73 -16.64 -9.66 7.98
CA GLY A 73 -17.35 -10.92 7.73
C GLY A 73 -17.26 -11.89 8.93
N TYR A 74 -16.10 -11.98 9.55
CA TYR A 74 -15.88 -12.78 10.76
C TYR A 74 -16.78 -12.33 11.92
N TYR A 75 -16.83 -11.02 12.22
CA TYR A 75 -17.65 -10.49 13.31
C TYR A 75 -19.15 -10.67 13.06
N ILE A 76 -19.59 -10.48 11.81
CA ILE A 76 -20.99 -10.77 11.41
C ILE A 76 -21.30 -12.26 11.62
N GLN A 77 -20.39 -13.16 11.25
CA GLN A 77 -20.59 -14.61 11.39
C GLN A 77 -20.73 -15.07 12.84
N ILE A 78 -20.02 -14.43 13.78
CA ILE A 78 -20.13 -14.73 15.21
C ILE A 78 -21.21 -13.91 15.94
N TYR A 79 -22.05 -13.19 15.19
CA TYR A 79 -23.13 -12.32 15.72
C TYR A 79 -22.64 -11.15 16.58
N ASP A 80 -21.37 -10.74 16.42
CA ASP A 80 -20.81 -9.56 17.09
C ASP A 80 -20.94 -8.33 16.18
N ILE A 81 -22.15 -7.77 16.16
CA ILE A 81 -22.47 -6.63 15.29
C ILE A 81 -21.72 -5.36 15.72
N SER A 82 -21.48 -5.18 17.02
CA SER A 82 -20.74 -4.02 17.53
C SER A 82 -19.33 -3.97 16.97
N MET A 83 -18.62 -5.10 16.93
CA MET A 83 -17.27 -5.16 16.36
C MET A 83 -17.28 -5.03 14.84
N ALA A 84 -18.32 -5.54 14.16
CA ALA A 84 -18.48 -5.33 12.72
C ALA A 84 -18.67 -3.85 12.37
N GLU A 85 -19.43 -3.10 13.18
CA GLU A 85 -19.59 -1.65 13.03
C GLU A 85 -18.28 -0.89 13.25
N GLU A 86 -17.46 -1.28 14.23
CA GLU A 86 -16.17 -0.63 14.45
C GLU A 86 -15.21 -0.83 13.27
N VAL A 87 -15.23 -2.01 12.65
CA VAL A 87 -14.46 -2.27 11.41
C VAL A 87 -14.97 -1.40 10.26
N ASP A 88 -16.28 -1.20 10.13
CA ASP A 88 -16.87 -0.28 9.13
C ASP A 88 -16.48 1.17 9.36
N ARG A 89 -16.46 1.62 10.62
CA ARG A 89 -16.01 2.97 10.99
C ARG A 89 -14.53 3.17 10.65
N PHE A 90 -13.68 2.17 10.93
CA PHE A 90 -12.28 2.20 10.52
C PHE A 90 -12.14 2.29 9.00
N ALA A 91 -12.88 1.47 8.25
CA ALA A 91 -12.86 1.49 6.79
C ALA A 91 -13.29 2.86 6.22
N SER A 92 -14.35 3.44 6.80
CA SER A 92 -14.84 4.77 6.43
C SER A 92 -13.80 5.86 6.71
N LEU A 93 -13.12 5.79 7.86
CA LEU A 93 -12.05 6.72 8.21
C LEU A 93 -10.85 6.59 7.26
N LEU A 94 -10.50 5.35 6.88
CA LEU A 94 -9.45 5.09 5.90
C LEU A 94 -9.80 5.64 4.53
N ASP A 95 -11.06 5.55 4.09
CA ASP A 95 -11.49 6.10 2.80
C ASP A 95 -11.50 7.64 2.82
N LEU A 96 -11.97 8.26 3.90
CA LEU A 96 -11.98 9.72 4.07
C LEU A 96 -10.55 10.30 4.08
N ASN A 97 -9.64 9.66 4.82
CA ASN A 97 -8.25 10.08 4.94
C ASN A 97 -7.37 9.52 3.82
N GLY A 98 -7.87 8.58 3.02
CA GLY A 98 -7.07 7.83 2.05
C GLY A 98 -6.44 8.72 0.98
N ASN A 99 -7.15 9.77 0.55
CA ASN A 99 -6.58 10.76 -0.36
C ASN A 99 -5.40 11.48 0.29
N PHE A 100 -5.51 11.91 1.55
CA PHE A 100 -4.40 12.57 2.24
C PHE A 100 -3.19 11.64 2.41
N ILE A 101 -3.42 10.39 2.83
CA ILE A 101 -2.36 9.42 3.11
C ILE A 101 -1.65 8.96 1.83
N PHE A 102 -2.40 8.72 0.74
CA PHE A 102 -1.89 8.02 -0.45
C PHE A 102 -1.69 8.90 -1.68
N TYR A 103 -2.23 10.12 -1.75
CA TYR A 103 -2.18 10.95 -2.97
C TYR A 103 -0.76 11.24 -3.45
N GLY A 104 0.14 11.66 -2.55
CA GLY A 104 1.54 11.91 -2.93
C GLY A 104 2.20 10.66 -3.51
N ALA A 105 1.93 9.48 -2.91
CA ALA A 105 2.45 8.21 -3.39
C ALA A 105 1.88 7.82 -4.75
N GLN A 106 0.59 8.11 -4.98
CA GLN A 106 -0.07 7.93 -6.27
C GLN A 106 0.60 8.78 -7.35
N LEU A 107 0.79 10.07 -7.09
CA LEU A 107 1.43 10.99 -8.02
C LEU A 107 2.85 10.54 -8.39
N GLN A 108 3.67 10.17 -7.39
CA GLN A 108 5.04 9.69 -7.62
C GLN A 108 5.06 8.43 -8.50
N CYS A 109 4.14 7.49 -8.24
CA CYS A 109 4.04 6.26 -9.02
C CYS A 109 3.56 6.51 -10.46
N GLU A 110 2.63 7.44 -10.65
CA GLU A 110 2.13 7.83 -11.98
C GLU A 110 3.21 8.54 -12.80
N GLN A 111 3.98 9.46 -12.21
CA GLN A 111 5.14 10.09 -12.84
C GLN A 111 6.22 9.08 -13.24
N ARG A 112 6.47 8.08 -12.39
CA ARG A 112 7.39 6.98 -12.73
C ARG A 112 6.85 6.11 -13.86
N ARG A 113 5.54 5.84 -13.90
CA ARG A 113 4.93 5.08 -15.01
C ARG A 113 4.96 5.87 -16.32
N SER A 114 4.72 7.17 -16.29
CA SER A 114 4.71 8.01 -17.49
C SER A 114 6.12 8.14 -18.10
N SER A 115 7.15 8.27 -17.27
CA SER A 115 8.56 8.26 -17.71
C SER A 115 8.97 6.90 -18.29
N LEU A 116 8.59 5.78 -17.67
CA LEU A 116 8.85 4.44 -18.20
C LEU A 116 8.14 4.16 -19.54
N ARG A 117 6.92 4.71 -19.74
CA ARG A 117 6.20 4.58 -21.03
C ARG A 117 6.88 5.33 -22.17
N LYS A 118 7.57 6.45 -21.88
CA LYS A 118 8.35 7.22 -22.88
C LYS A 118 9.65 6.52 -23.31
N LEU A 119 10.18 5.61 -22.48
CA LEU A 119 11.43 4.87 -22.73
C LEU A 119 11.32 3.71 -23.73
N LYS A 120 10.14 3.46 -24.32
CA LYS A 120 10.08 2.81 -25.62
C LYS A 120 10.42 3.84 -26.69
N GLU A 121 11.70 4.23 -26.78
CA GLU A 121 12.20 4.83 -28.03
C GLU A 121 11.82 3.85 -29.15
N LEU A 122 11.15 4.35 -30.19
CA LEU A 122 11.05 3.59 -31.44
C LEU A 122 12.48 3.18 -31.84
N PRO A 123 12.68 1.97 -32.41
CA PRO A 123 13.97 1.61 -32.99
C PRO A 123 14.44 2.77 -33.88
N LYS A 124 15.66 3.27 -33.64
CA LYS A 124 16.19 4.36 -34.47
C LYS A 124 16.32 3.83 -35.90
N GLU A 125 16.23 4.68 -36.92
CA GLU A 125 16.29 4.23 -38.32
C GLU A 125 17.54 3.36 -38.61
N GLN A 126 18.63 3.61 -37.88
CA GLN A 126 19.86 2.82 -37.92
C GLN A 126 19.69 1.36 -37.45
N ASP A 127 18.79 1.10 -36.50
CA ASP A 127 18.45 -0.25 -36.04
C ASP A 127 17.57 -0.98 -37.05
N LEU A 128 16.72 -0.24 -37.77
CA LEU A 128 15.90 -0.78 -38.87
C LEU A 128 16.77 -1.15 -40.08
N THR A 129 17.80 -0.36 -40.40
CA THR A 129 18.71 -0.65 -41.53
C THR A 129 19.49 -1.95 -41.30
N LYS A 130 19.90 -2.24 -40.06
CA LYS A 130 20.57 -3.50 -39.70
C LYS A 130 19.65 -4.71 -39.84
N LEU A 131 18.37 -4.55 -39.50
CA LEU A 131 17.35 -5.59 -39.68
C LEU A 131 17.09 -5.88 -41.16
N TRP A 132 17.10 -4.87 -42.02
CA TRP A 132 16.79 -5.03 -43.44
C TRP A 132 18.02 -5.50 -44.26
N GLY A 133 19.23 -5.13 -43.84
CA GLY A 133 20.48 -5.62 -44.43
C GLY A 133 20.76 -7.11 -44.18
N LEU A 134 20.13 -7.73 -43.16
CA LEU A 134 20.26 -9.16 -42.88
C LEU A 134 19.37 -10.06 -43.76
N CYS A 135 18.39 -9.50 -44.48
CA CYS A 135 17.47 -10.24 -45.34
C CYS A 135 17.87 -10.24 -46.83
N SER A 136 19.09 -9.82 -47.18
CA SER A 136 19.58 -9.74 -48.57
C SER A 136 20.77 -10.69 -48.86
N LEU A 137 20.80 -11.85 -48.20
CA LEU A 137 21.70 -12.98 -48.50
C LEU A 137 20.88 -14.24 -48.82
#